data_AF-A0A964JMB5-F1
#
_entry.id   AF-A0A964JMB5-F1
#
_cell.length_a   1.000
_cell.length_b   1.000
_cell.length_c   1.000
_cell.angle_alpha   90.00
_cell.angle_beta   90.00
_cell.angle_gamma   90.00
#
_symmetry.space_group_name_H-M   'P 1'
#
loop_
_entity.id
_entity.type
_entity.pdbx_description
1 polymer ?
#
loop_
_entity_poly.entity_id
_entity_poly.type
_entity_poly.pdbx_seq_one_letter_code
_entity_poly.pdbx_strand_id
1 'polypeptide(L)'
;MTDLEDAVDLALYDEDPVVRDSARSRLTQRADGRTVAVMCALLDSPSRTTRRRASRILSAMRPELTTRLLTERLLDASGATPVRVRTGAARLLMILSSGEVEALGLALKDAERRVRRAAANVAAPVHALIEALDDDAPEVVSEALNALQERGCEVPYAALEAACLRLASAGPLPAALTRARLTAAPEGLVIRTAALSGDDVALDHLTSVDGWRALLGGDHHVDAVWGLVSRGLNDPSWVASADPRVRAAFARALPPDDERHDLLHRDPSAVVRWFSRQARAGSFVDAALEARLGKHALSDATSARPPFGLTAADRPEAPPRVAAALALCHPRLDVNLGVAVRSAEAAGLSEVFVVGRAELLRSPARGTENVLTVTHLQDAAALIRRAHALDYQLVVIQQTPLSAPYHQAEYPPRPLFVVGAEDEGVPQPLRRAADLLVEIPQYGLIDSLNVAAAATVVMFHWRTHI
;
A
#
# COMPACT_ATOMS: atom_id res chain seq x y z
N MET A 1 -9.98 -45.95 -11.42
CA MET A 1 -9.81 -45.04 -10.28
C MET A 1 -8.33 -44.96 -10.04
N THR A 2 -7.67 -43.85 -10.36
CA THR A 2 -6.32 -43.60 -9.85
C THR A 2 -6.41 -43.63 -8.32
N ASP A 3 -5.50 -44.33 -7.64
CA ASP A 3 -5.49 -44.35 -6.18
C ASP A 3 -5.39 -42.91 -5.67
N LEU A 4 -6.07 -42.60 -4.56
CA LEU A 4 -5.97 -41.27 -3.95
C LEU A 4 -4.51 -40.95 -3.62
N GLU A 5 -3.75 -41.96 -3.22
CA GLU A 5 -2.32 -41.88 -2.92
C GLU A 5 -1.52 -41.45 -4.17
N ASP A 6 -1.71 -42.14 -5.30
CA ASP A 6 -1.08 -41.78 -6.58
C ASP A 6 -1.42 -40.35 -7.02
N ALA A 7 -2.69 -39.95 -6.90
CA ALA A 7 -3.13 -38.62 -7.29
C ALA A 7 -2.52 -37.53 -6.40
N VAL A 8 -2.39 -37.80 -5.11
CA VAL A 8 -1.72 -36.92 -4.15
C VAL A 8 -0.23 -36.83 -4.43
N ASP A 9 0.45 -37.95 -4.66
CA ASP A 9 1.89 -37.96 -4.96
C ASP A 9 2.20 -37.20 -6.26
N LEU A 10 1.40 -37.41 -7.32
CA LEU A 10 1.53 -36.66 -8.56
C LEU A 10 1.31 -35.16 -8.34
N ALA A 11 0.31 -34.77 -7.55
CA ALA A 11 0.04 -33.35 -7.28
C ALA A 11 1.12 -32.69 -6.41
N LEU A 12 1.74 -33.46 -5.51
CA LEU A 12 2.69 -32.94 -4.54
C LEU A 12 4.15 -33.04 -4.98
N TYR A 13 4.55 -34.01 -5.79
CA TYR A 13 5.97 -34.37 -5.95
C TYR A 13 6.45 -34.58 -7.38
N ASP A 14 5.56 -34.74 -8.36
CA ASP A 14 5.97 -34.92 -9.76
C ASP A 14 6.88 -33.77 -10.22
N GLU A 15 7.89 -34.05 -11.04
CA GLU A 15 8.85 -33.04 -11.50
C GLU A 15 8.23 -32.08 -12.53
N ASP A 16 7.31 -32.58 -13.36
CA ASP A 16 6.64 -31.83 -14.42
C ASP A 16 5.52 -30.93 -13.84
N PRO A 17 5.62 -29.60 -13.97
CA PRO A 17 4.57 -28.67 -13.54
C PRO A 17 3.18 -28.97 -14.16
N VAL A 18 3.13 -29.43 -15.41
CA VAL A 18 1.89 -29.71 -16.13
C VAL A 18 1.19 -30.93 -15.53
N VAL A 19 1.95 -31.97 -15.20
CA VAL A 19 1.43 -33.18 -14.53
C VAL A 19 0.91 -32.82 -13.14
N ARG A 20 1.67 -32.04 -12.36
CA ARG A 20 1.23 -31.56 -11.04
C ARG A 20 -0.07 -30.75 -11.11
N ASP A 21 -0.18 -29.82 -12.06
CA ASP A 21 -1.37 -28.97 -12.21
C ASP A 21 -2.59 -29.79 -12.66
N SER A 22 -2.40 -30.76 -13.54
CA SER A 22 -3.45 -31.71 -13.96
C SER A 22 -3.91 -32.61 -12.81
N ALA A 23 -2.97 -33.12 -12.00
CA ALA A 23 -3.29 -33.92 -10.81
C ALA A 23 -4.03 -33.08 -9.76
N ARG A 24 -3.58 -31.85 -9.50
CA ARG A 24 -4.28 -30.89 -8.63
C ARG A 24 -5.71 -30.66 -9.09
N SER A 25 -5.92 -30.34 -10.38
CA SER A 25 -7.25 -30.08 -10.92
C SER A 25 -8.20 -31.26 -10.69
N ARG A 26 -7.71 -32.49 -10.91
CA ARG A 26 -8.47 -33.73 -10.65
C ARG A 26 -8.80 -33.91 -9.16
N LEU A 27 -7.83 -33.70 -8.27
CA LEU A 27 -8.05 -33.77 -6.81
C LEU A 27 -9.09 -32.76 -6.35
N THR A 28 -9.02 -31.53 -6.85
CA THR A 28 -9.96 -30.47 -6.49
C THR A 28 -11.37 -30.76 -6.99
N GLN A 29 -11.53 -31.25 -8.23
CA GLN A 29 -12.84 -31.57 -8.81
C GLN A 29 -13.55 -32.75 -8.15
N ARG A 30 -12.78 -33.72 -7.63
CA ARG A 30 -13.31 -34.95 -7.03
C ARG A 30 -13.19 -34.98 -5.50
N ALA A 31 -12.85 -33.85 -4.89
CA ALA A 31 -12.56 -33.78 -3.47
C ALA A 31 -13.73 -34.32 -2.63
N ASP A 32 -13.42 -35.25 -1.74
CA ASP A 32 -14.31 -35.78 -0.72
C ASP A 32 -13.70 -35.53 0.69
N GLY A 33 -14.42 -35.94 1.75
CA GLY A 33 -13.94 -35.77 3.12
C GLY A 33 -12.59 -36.45 3.39
N ARG A 34 -12.30 -37.57 2.73
CA ARG A 34 -11.03 -38.29 2.86
C ARG A 34 -9.89 -37.48 2.25
N THR A 35 -10.07 -36.93 1.06
CA THR A 35 -9.09 -36.08 0.37
C THR A 35 -8.75 -34.85 1.21
N VAL A 36 -9.77 -34.17 1.76
CA VAL A 36 -9.56 -33.00 2.63
C VAL A 36 -8.79 -33.39 3.89
N ALA A 37 -9.13 -34.51 4.53
CA ALA A 37 -8.42 -34.98 5.73
C ALA A 37 -6.94 -35.24 5.46
N VAL A 38 -6.60 -35.89 4.32
CA VAL A 38 -5.21 -36.11 3.91
C VAL A 38 -4.49 -34.79 3.68
N MET A 39 -5.10 -33.85 2.95
CA MET A 39 -4.49 -32.53 2.72
C MET A 39 -4.27 -31.74 4.02
N CYS A 40 -5.23 -31.79 4.95
CA CYS A 40 -5.10 -31.18 6.27
C CYS A 40 -3.98 -31.82 7.10
N ALA A 41 -3.81 -33.15 7.06
CA ALA A 41 -2.70 -33.82 7.73
C ALA A 41 -1.34 -33.38 7.16
N LEU A 42 -1.25 -33.17 5.84
CA LEU A 42 -0.03 -32.70 5.19
C LEU A 42 0.38 -31.27 5.54
N LEU A 43 -0.51 -30.46 6.14
CA LEU A 43 -0.13 -29.18 6.74
C LEU A 43 0.86 -29.34 7.89
N ASP A 44 0.92 -30.53 8.49
CA ASP A 44 1.89 -30.85 9.54
C ASP A 44 3.21 -31.45 9.04
N SER A 45 3.33 -31.67 7.72
CA SER A 45 4.55 -32.22 7.11
C SER A 45 5.79 -31.40 7.50
N PRO A 46 6.96 -32.03 7.74
CA PRO A 46 8.22 -31.31 7.98
C PRO A 46 8.67 -30.51 6.74
N SER A 47 8.29 -30.95 5.54
CA SER A 47 8.66 -30.30 4.27
C SER A 47 7.84 -29.03 4.00
N ARG A 48 8.52 -27.87 3.94
CA ARG A 48 7.89 -26.57 3.61
C ARG A 48 7.19 -26.60 2.25
N THR A 49 7.78 -27.29 1.27
CA THR A 49 7.22 -27.44 -0.08
C THR A 49 5.94 -28.24 -0.06
N THR A 50 5.92 -29.36 0.68
CA THR A 50 4.71 -30.19 0.86
C THR A 50 3.58 -29.38 1.48
N ARG A 51 3.86 -28.66 2.58
CA ARG A 51 2.86 -27.81 3.24
C ARG A 51 2.29 -26.77 2.28
N ARG A 52 3.14 -26.06 1.54
CA ARG A 52 2.71 -25.05 0.56
C ARG A 52 1.83 -25.64 -0.54
N ARG A 53 2.19 -26.81 -1.07
CA ARG A 53 1.42 -27.50 -2.11
C ARG A 53 0.08 -27.98 -1.56
N ALA A 54 0.04 -28.57 -0.36
CA ALA A 54 -1.19 -28.96 0.32
C ALA A 54 -2.12 -27.76 0.60
N SER A 55 -1.59 -26.63 1.10
CA SER A 55 -2.39 -25.41 1.30
C SER A 55 -2.99 -24.90 -0.01
N ARG A 56 -2.25 -24.95 -1.12
CA ARG A 56 -2.74 -24.52 -2.45
C ARG A 56 -3.84 -25.43 -2.99
N ILE A 57 -3.76 -26.72 -2.69
CA ILE A 57 -4.81 -27.69 -3.04
C ILE A 57 -6.07 -27.41 -2.20
N LEU A 58 -5.92 -27.24 -0.88
CA LEU A 58 -7.02 -26.92 0.04
C LEU A 58 -7.73 -25.61 -0.34
N SER A 59 -6.98 -24.56 -0.67
CA SER A 59 -7.57 -23.26 -1.06
C SER A 59 -8.39 -23.31 -2.34
N ALA A 60 -8.18 -24.32 -3.19
CA ALA A 60 -8.93 -24.52 -4.42
C ALA A 60 -10.16 -25.42 -4.24
N MET A 61 -10.26 -26.14 -3.11
CA MET A 61 -11.38 -27.04 -2.81
C MET A 61 -12.63 -26.26 -2.39
N ARG A 62 -13.77 -26.94 -2.46
CA ARG A 62 -15.07 -26.37 -2.06
C ARG A 62 -15.06 -26.02 -0.57
N PRO A 63 -15.41 -24.77 -0.17
CA PRO A 63 -15.44 -24.34 1.22
C PRO A 63 -16.26 -25.26 2.13
N GLU A 64 -17.40 -25.76 1.65
CA GLU A 64 -18.28 -26.66 2.41
C GLU A 64 -17.56 -27.93 2.92
N LEU A 65 -16.52 -28.38 2.22
CA LEU A 65 -15.77 -29.58 2.59
C LEU A 65 -14.57 -29.28 3.51
N THR A 66 -13.99 -28.08 3.38
CA THR A 66 -12.73 -27.70 4.03
C THR A 66 -12.93 -26.97 5.35
N THR A 67 -13.95 -26.12 5.46
CA THR A 67 -14.12 -25.19 6.59
C THR A 67 -14.24 -25.92 7.92
N ARG A 68 -15.04 -26.99 8.01
CA ARG A 68 -15.22 -27.76 9.24
C ARG A 68 -13.89 -28.33 9.78
N LEU A 69 -13.13 -29.00 8.93
CA LEU A 69 -11.87 -29.63 9.31
C LEU A 69 -10.78 -28.59 9.65
N LEU A 70 -10.75 -27.47 8.94
CA LEU A 70 -9.83 -26.37 9.27
C LEU A 70 -10.19 -25.72 10.61
N THR A 71 -11.47 -25.53 10.90
CA THR A 71 -11.95 -25.03 12.19
C THR A 71 -11.59 -25.97 13.34
N GLU A 72 -11.79 -27.28 13.18
CA GLU A 72 -11.40 -28.28 14.19
C GLU A 72 -9.89 -28.22 14.50
N ARG A 73 -9.05 -27.99 13.49
CA ARG A 73 -7.60 -27.85 13.68
C ARG A 73 -7.21 -26.52 14.30
N LEU A 74 -7.88 -25.43 13.91
CA LEU A 74 -7.62 -24.10 14.45
C LEU A 74 -7.95 -24.03 15.94
N LEU A 75 -9.12 -24.54 16.33
CA LEU A 75 -9.67 -24.44 17.68
C LEU A 75 -9.35 -25.66 18.55
N ASP A 76 -8.34 -26.44 18.20
CA ASP A 76 -8.01 -27.68 18.88
C ASP A 76 -7.79 -27.46 20.39
N ALA A 77 -8.82 -27.80 21.17
CA ALA A 77 -8.86 -27.60 22.61
C ALA A 77 -7.86 -28.49 23.37
N SER A 78 -7.37 -29.58 22.74
CA SER A 78 -6.36 -30.42 23.37
C SER A 78 -4.95 -29.83 23.29
N GLY A 79 -4.76 -28.77 22.49
CA GLY A 79 -3.45 -28.17 22.24
C GLY A 79 -2.47 -29.08 21.49
N ALA A 80 -2.94 -30.20 20.93
CA ALA A 80 -2.08 -31.18 20.26
C ALA A 80 -1.68 -30.70 18.85
N THR A 81 -2.53 -29.88 18.22
CA THR A 81 -2.30 -29.35 16.89
C THR A 81 -1.19 -28.32 16.90
N PRO A 82 -0.08 -28.55 16.16
CA PRO A 82 1.06 -27.64 16.18
C PRO A 82 0.70 -26.22 15.74
N VAL A 83 1.33 -25.22 16.36
CA VAL A 83 1.10 -23.78 16.08
C VAL A 83 1.09 -23.47 14.58
N ARG A 84 2.02 -24.07 13.83
CA ARG A 84 2.12 -23.91 12.36
C ARG A 84 0.86 -24.34 11.62
N VAL A 85 0.21 -25.42 12.06
CA VAL A 85 -0.99 -25.98 11.44
C VAL A 85 -2.17 -25.08 11.76
N ARG A 86 -2.30 -24.63 13.02
CA ARG A 86 -3.32 -23.67 13.45
C ARG A 86 -3.21 -22.33 12.70
N THR A 87 -2.00 -21.78 12.58
CA THR A 87 -1.71 -20.59 11.76
C THR A 87 -2.09 -20.79 10.29
N GLY A 88 -1.78 -21.96 9.71
CA GLY A 88 -2.16 -22.30 8.33
C GLY A 88 -3.67 -22.40 8.15
N ALA A 89 -4.37 -23.02 9.11
CA ALA A 89 -5.81 -23.14 9.10
C ALA A 89 -6.51 -21.78 9.16
N ALA A 90 -6.08 -20.87 10.04
CA ALA A 90 -6.60 -19.50 10.10
C ALA A 90 -6.48 -18.76 8.76
N ARG A 91 -5.33 -18.86 8.08
CA ARG A 91 -5.11 -18.24 6.75
C ARG A 91 -5.95 -18.86 5.65
N LEU A 92 -6.13 -20.18 5.68
CA LEU A 92 -6.96 -20.87 4.69
C LEU A 92 -8.44 -20.53 4.87
N LEU A 93 -8.92 -20.40 6.12
CA LEU A 93 -10.28 -19.98 6.42
C LEU A 93 -10.58 -18.58 5.85
N MET A 94 -9.62 -17.64 5.89
CA MET A 94 -9.75 -16.33 5.23
C MET A 94 -10.00 -16.43 3.72
N ILE A 95 -9.32 -17.37 3.03
CA ILE A 95 -9.43 -17.53 1.57
C ILE A 95 -10.74 -18.22 1.18
N LEU A 96 -11.21 -19.14 2.02
CA LEU A 96 -12.30 -20.05 1.71
C LEU A 96 -13.69 -19.50 2.06
N SER A 97 -13.82 -18.43 2.86
CA SER A 97 -15.12 -17.92 3.31
C SER A 97 -15.48 -16.55 2.70
N SER A 98 -16.77 -16.35 2.40
CA SER A 98 -17.37 -15.07 2.02
C SER A 98 -18.13 -14.39 3.18
N GLY A 99 -17.81 -14.74 4.43
CA GLY A 99 -18.56 -14.30 5.62
C GLY A 99 -17.87 -14.68 6.93
N GLU A 100 -18.28 -13.98 7.99
CA GLU A 100 -17.66 -13.97 9.33
C GLU A 100 -17.51 -15.39 9.91
N VAL A 101 -16.27 -15.81 10.12
CA VAL A 101 -15.99 -17.13 10.71
C VAL A 101 -15.82 -16.94 12.22
N GLU A 102 -16.82 -17.33 13.01
CA GLU A 102 -16.75 -17.34 14.49
C GLU A 102 -15.48 -18.01 15.01
N ALA A 103 -14.98 -19.04 14.33
CA ALA A 103 -13.72 -19.68 14.68
C ALA A 103 -12.50 -18.75 14.61
N LEU A 104 -12.47 -17.77 13.70
CA LEU A 104 -11.41 -16.76 13.69
C LEU A 104 -11.53 -15.82 14.90
N GLY A 105 -12.76 -15.48 15.31
CA GLY A 105 -13.01 -14.70 16.53
C GLY A 105 -12.52 -15.42 17.79
N LEU A 106 -12.77 -16.72 17.90
CA LEU A 106 -12.22 -17.55 18.98
C LEU A 106 -10.69 -17.67 18.91
N ALA A 107 -10.12 -17.80 17.72
CA ALA A 107 -8.67 -17.90 17.52
C ALA A 107 -7.91 -16.58 17.78
N LEU A 108 -8.60 -15.44 17.85
CA LEU A 108 -8.02 -14.20 18.36
C LEU A 108 -7.70 -14.26 19.86
N LYS A 109 -8.22 -15.26 20.58
CA LYS A 109 -7.92 -15.49 22.02
C LYS A 109 -6.87 -16.58 22.23
N ASP A 110 -6.18 -16.99 21.16
CA ASP A 110 -5.16 -18.04 21.22
C ASP A 110 -3.95 -17.63 22.06
N ALA A 111 -3.39 -18.58 22.82
CA ALA A 111 -2.16 -18.36 23.59
C ALA A 111 -0.98 -17.94 22.69
N GLU A 112 -0.97 -18.39 21.44
CA GLU A 112 0.12 -18.15 20.50
C GLU A 112 -0.14 -16.93 19.61
N ARG A 113 0.68 -15.89 19.76
CA ARG A 113 0.61 -14.65 18.97
C ARG A 113 0.58 -14.87 17.45
N ARG A 114 1.23 -15.93 16.95
CA ARG A 114 1.24 -16.27 15.51
C ARG A 114 -0.12 -16.74 15.00
N VAL A 115 -0.91 -17.39 15.86
CA VAL A 115 -2.27 -17.83 15.53
C VAL A 115 -3.20 -16.63 15.58
N ARG A 116 -3.14 -15.83 16.66
CA ARG A 116 -3.92 -14.58 16.80
C ARG A 116 -3.70 -13.65 15.60
N ARG A 117 -2.45 -13.40 15.21
CA ARG A 117 -2.13 -12.56 14.05
C ARG A 117 -2.73 -13.11 12.75
N ALA A 118 -2.69 -14.42 12.54
CA ALA A 118 -3.29 -15.02 11.34
C ALA A 118 -4.82 -14.98 11.36
N ALA A 119 -5.42 -14.99 12.55
CA ALA A 119 -6.86 -14.88 12.74
C ALA A 119 -7.39 -13.43 12.60
N ALA A 120 -6.55 -12.43 12.87
CA ALA A 120 -6.85 -11.00 12.78
C ALA A 120 -6.98 -10.48 11.34
N ASN A 121 -7.91 -11.02 10.55
CA ASN A 121 -8.10 -10.68 9.14
C ASN A 121 -9.55 -10.28 8.83
N VAL A 122 -9.80 -9.86 7.58
CA VAL A 122 -11.11 -9.35 7.11
C VAL A 122 -12.28 -10.33 7.33
N ALA A 123 -12.03 -11.63 7.39
CA ALA A 123 -13.05 -12.65 7.60
C ALA A 123 -13.39 -12.89 9.09
N ALA A 124 -12.64 -12.31 10.03
CA ALA A 124 -12.94 -12.43 11.46
C ALA A 124 -14.13 -11.54 11.87
N PRO A 125 -14.92 -11.91 12.89
CA PRO A 125 -16.03 -11.09 13.39
C PRO A 125 -15.58 -9.69 13.82
N VAL A 126 -16.34 -8.64 13.47
CA VAL A 126 -15.98 -7.24 13.79
C VAL A 126 -15.73 -7.03 15.28
N HIS A 127 -16.62 -7.56 16.13
CA HIS A 127 -16.50 -7.41 17.58
C HIS A 127 -15.18 -8.00 18.10
N ALA A 128 -14.77 -9.16 17.58
CA ALA A 128 -13.53 -9.81 17.97
C ALA A 128 -12.30 -9.05 17.46
N LEU A 129 -12.37 -8.44 16.27
CA LEU A 129 -11.34 -7.54 15.76
C LEU A 129 -11.20 -6.27 16.61
N ILE A 130 -12.32 -5.70 17.09
CA ILE A 130 -12.30 -4.56 18.02
C ILE A 130 -11.68 -4.96 19.37
N GLU A 131 -12.01 -6.14 19.90
CA GLU A 131 -11.35 -6.68 21.11
C GLU A 131 -9.84 -6.86 20.89
N ALA A 132 -9.42 -7.33 19.71
CA ALA A 132 -8.01 -7.55 19.36
C ALA A 132 -7.18 -6.25 19.22
N LEU A 133 -7.81 -5.07 19.22
CA LEU A 133 -7.10 -3.79 19.35
C LEU A 133 -6.43 -3.64 20.74
N ASP A 134 -6.85 -4.44 21.71
CA ASP A 134 -6.28 -4.51 23.05
C ASP A 134 -5.18 -5.57 23.21
N ASP A 135 -4.80 -6.28 22.13
CA ASP A 135 -3.79 -7.34 22.16
C ASP A 135 -2.40 -6.82 22.59
N ASP A 136 -1.65 -7.66 23.29
CA ASP A 136 -0.29 -7.36 23.75
C ASP A 136 0.75 -7.39 22.62
N ALA A 137 0.45 -8.09 21.52
CA ALA A 137 1.31 -8.20 20.35
C ALA A 137 0.97 -7.11 19.30
N PRO A 138 1.90 -6.17 19.01
CA PRO A 138 1.66 -5.09 18.05
C PRO A 138 1.29 -5.57 16.64
N GLU A 139 1.81 -6.72 16.21
CA GLU A 139 1.47 -7.26 14.88
C GLU A 139 0.03 -7.78 14.80
N VAL A 140 -0.58 -8.19 15.93
CA VAL A 140 -1.99 -8.57 15.98
C VAL A 140 -2.86 -7.32 15.91
N VAL A 141 -2.52 -6.29 16.70
CA VAL A 141 -3.21 -4.99 16.70
C VAL A 141 -3.20 -4.37 15.30
N SER A 142 -2.05 -4.41 14.62
CA SER A 142 -1.89 -3.89 13.25
C SER A 142 -2.77 -4.63 12.24
N GLU A 143 -2.79 -5.96 12.27
CA GLU A 143 -3.59 -6.77 11.34
C GLU A 143 -5.10 -6.59 11.60
N ALA A 144 -5.51 -6.56 12.87
CA ALA A 144 -6.90 -6.32 13.26
C ALA A 144 -7.40 -4.96 12.79
N LEU A 145 -6.57 -3.93 12.92
CA LEU A 145 -6.87 -2.59 12.47
C LEU A 145 -7.02 -2.53 10.93
N ASN A 146 -6.10 -3.16 10.18
CA ASN A 146 -6.19 -3.23 8.72
C ASN A 146 -7.48 -3.92 8.28
N ALA A 147 -7.86 -5.02 8.95
CA ALA A 147 -9.10 -5.74 8.66
C ALA A 147 -10.36 -4.89 8.92
N LEU A 148 -10.41 -4.16 10.04
CA LEU A 148 -11.50 -3.23 10.35
C LEU A 148 -11.59 -2.10 9.32
N GLN A 149 -10.45 -1.62 8.82
CA GLN A 149 -10.38 -0.64 7.76
C GLN A 149 -10.91 -1.16 6.43
N GLU A 150 -10.44 -2.31 5.97
CA GLU A 150 -10.86 -2.90 4.70
C GLU A 150 -12.38 -3.11 4.67
N ARG A 151 -12.99 -3.38 5.82
CA ARG A 151 -14.45 -3.54 5.98
C ARG A 151 -15.21 -2.24 6.14
N GLY A 152 -14.53 -1.12 6.39
CA GLY A 152 -15.19 0.16 6.61
C GLY A 152 -16.02 0.26 7.91
N CYS A 153 -15.66 -0.53 8.92
CA CYS A 153 -16.38 -0.64 10.19
C CYS A 153 -16.36 0.64 11.04
N GLU A 154 -17.34 0.73 11.93
CA GLU A 154 -17.36 1.69 13.02
C GLU A 154 -16.58 1.14 14.22
N VAL A 155 -15.61 1.92 14.72
CA VAL A 155 -14.73 1.52 15.83
C VAL A 155 -14.83 2.55 16.96
N PRO A 156 -15.00 2.12 18.23
CA PRO A 156 -14.97 3.02 19.37
C PRO A 156 -13.65 3.80 19.43
N TYR A 157 -13.73 5.11 19.59
CA TYR A 157 -12.56 6.00 19.59
C TYR A 157 -11.53 5.60 20.66
N ALA A 158 -11.97 5.22 21.86
CA ALA A 158 -11.06 4.81 22.94
C ALA A 158 -10.25 3.55 22.60
N ALA A 159 -10.87 2.58 21.93
CA ALA A 159 -10.18 1.36 21.48
C ALA A 159 -9.13 1.69 20.41
N LEU A 160 -9.46 2.61 19.50
CA LEU A 160 -8.52 3.09 18.49
C LEU A 160 -7.34 3.87 19.11
N GLU A 161 -7.62 4.77 20.05
CA GLU A 161 -6.58 5.56 20.74
C GLU A 161 -5.59 4.64 21.49
N ALA A 162 -6.10 3.62 22.18
CA ALA A 162 -5.27 2.62 22.86
C ALA A 162 -4.43 1.79 21.87
N ALA A 163 -4.98 1.40 20.72
CA ALA A 163 -4.25 0.71 19.66
C ALA A 163 -3.11 1.57 19.09
N CYS A 164 -3.37 2.86 18.81
CA CYS A 164 -2.37 3.81 18.34
C CYS A 164 -1.19 3.91 19.32
N LEU A 165 -1.50 4.07 20.61
CA LEU A 165 -0.51 4.16 21.68
C LEU A 165 0.42 2.93 21.71
N ARG A 166 -0.16 1.73 21.62
CA ARG A 166 0.59 0.47 21.58
C ARG A 166 1.50 0.38 20.36
N LEU A 167 0.94 0.60 19.17
CA LEU A 167 1.68 0.48 17.91
C LEU A 167 2.85 1.47 17.82
N ALA A 168 2.66 2.71 18.29
CA ALA A 168 3.69 3.73 18.24
C ALA A 168 4.90 3.43 19.16
N SER A 169 4.72 2.61 20.20
CA SER A 169 5.83 2.12 21.04
C SER A 169 6.63 0.97 20.40
N ALA A 170 6.10 0.34 19.34
CA ALA A 170 6.66 -0.87 18.74
C ALA A 170 7.28 -0.64 17.36
N GLY A 171 7.01 0.49 16.71
CA GLY A 171 7.52 0.79 15.36
C GLY A 171 6.71 1.86 14.62
N PRO A 172 6.91 2.00 13.29
CA PRO A 172 6.12 2.92 12.49
C PRO A 172 4.64 2.52 12.53
N LEU A 173 3.77 3.50 12.76
CA LEU A 173 2.33 3.29 12.76
C LEU A 173 1.87 2.78 11.38
N PRO A 174 0.90 1.85 11.33
CA PRO A 174 0.22 1.51 10.09
C PRO A 174 -0.34 2.78 9.42
N ALA A 175 -0.20 2.88 8.10
CA ALA A 175 -0.74 3.99 7.30
C ALA A 175 -2.25 4.22 7.51
N ALA A 176 -2.94 3.18 7.99
CA ALA A 176 -4.32 3.18 8.45
C ALA A 176 -4.67 4.28 9.46
N LEU A 177 -3.73 4.63 10.36
CA LEU A 177 -4.01 5.53 11.50
C LEU A 177 -3.85 7.00 11.21
N THR A 178 -3.38 7.37 10.02
CA THR A 178 -3.08 8.77 9.74
C THR A 178 -4.31 9.57 9.27
N ARG A 179 -5.48 8.97 8.97
CA ARG A 179 -6.53 9.65 8.15
C ARG A 179 -8.00 9.29 8.45
N ALA A 180 -8.55 9.61 9.62
CA ALA A 180 -9.84 9.13 10.10
C ALA A 180 -10.82 10.25 10.46
N ARG A 181 -12.09 10.08 10.08
CA ARG A 181 -13.15 11.05 10.37
C ARG A 181 -13.93 10.63 11.62
N LEU A 182 -13.95 11.48 12.65
CA LEU A 182 -14.77 11.28 13.84
C LEU A 182 -16.26 11.51 13.55
N THR A 183 -17.09 10.64 14.12
CA THR A 183 -18.55 10.81 14.18
C THR A 183 -19.02 10.64 15.62
N ALA A 184 -19.91 11.52 16.09
CA ALA A 184 -20.53 11.38 17.41
C ALA A 184 -21.72 10.41 17.32
N ALA A 185 -21.64 9.27 18.00
CA ALA A 185 -22.74 8.34 18.18
C ALA A 185 -23.37 8.52 19.58
N PRO A 186 -24.61 8.06 19.81
CA PRO A 186 -25.28 8.19 21.10
C PRO A 186 -24.51 7.55 22.28
N GLU A 187 -23.69 6.55 22.00
CA GLU A 187 -22.93 5.78 23.01
C GLU A 187 -21.46 6.22 23.14
N GLY A 188 -21.03 7.26 22.41
CA GLY A 188 -19.67 7.79 22.46
C GLY A 188 -19.12 8.24 21.10
N LEU A 189 -17.85 8.62 21.07
CA LEU A 189 -17.14 8.94 19.83
C LEU A 189 -16.79 7.64 19.10
N VAL A 190 -17.16 7.57 17.82
CA VAL A 190 -16.91 6.41 16.95
C VAL A 190 -16.23 6.91 15.68
N ILE A 191 -15.28 6.12 15.18
CA ILE A 191 -14.57 6.40 13.93
C ILE A 191 -15.04 5.43 12.85
N ARG A 192 -15.47 5.96 11.69
CA ARG A 192 -15.72 5.14 10.50
C ARG A 192 -14.39 4.90 9.79
N THR A 193 -13.95 3.66 9.76
CA THR A 193 -12.71 3.28 9.07
C THR A 193 -12.85 3.28 7.53
N ALA A 194 -14.05 3.44 6.98
CA ALA A 194 -14.23 3.68 5.53
C ALA A 194 -13.88 5.12 5.10
N ALA A 195 -13.82 6.08 6.05
CA ALA A 195 -13.57 7.49 5.73
C ALA A 195 -12.07 7.79 5.44
N LEU A 196 -11.26 6.76 5.25
CA LEU A 196 -9.79 6.80 5.14
C LEU A 196 -9.26 7.13 3.73
N SER A 197 -10.11 7.60 2.80
CA SER A 197 -9.76 7.89 1.40
C SER A 197 -9.75 9.40 1.04
N GLY A 198 -9.66 10.30 2.03
CA GLY A 198 -9.63 11.75 1.83
C GLY A 198 -8.52 12.47 2.60
N ASP A 199 -8.32 13.76 2.31
CA ASP A 199 -7.21 14.61 2.79
C ASP A 199 -7.31 15.05 4.27
N ASP A 200 -8.30 14.58 5.03
CA ASP A 200 -8.46 14.96 6.44
C ASP A 200 -7.84 13.91 7.38
N VAL A 201 -6.85 14.37 8.16
CA VAL A 201 -5.97 13.58 9.01
C VAL A 201 -6.69 13.17 10.31
N ALA A 202 -6.64 11.87 10.69
CA ALA A 202 -7.26 11.32 11.93
C ALA A 202 -6.81 11.99 13.22
N LEU A 203 -5.64 12.61 13.13
CA LEU A 203 -4.84 13.03 14.26
C LEU A 203 -5.50 14.19 15.00
N ASP A 204 -6.33 15.00 14.34
CA ASP A 204 -7.09 16.12 14.92
C ASP A 204 -8.02 15.75 16.08
N HIS A 205 -8.04 14.48 16.50
CA HIS A 205 -8.95 13.90 17.45
C HIS A 205 -8.31 13.27 18.70
N LEU A 206 -6.99 13.01 18.70
CA LEU A 206 -6.26 12.43 19.86
C LEU A 206 -6.34 13.28 21.13
N THR A 207 -6.90 12.72 22.20
CA THR A 207 -7.20 13.42 23.47
C THR A 207 -6.10 13.25 24.51
N SER A 208 -5.32 12.18 24.45
CA SER A 208 -4.25 11.88 25.40
C SER A 208 -2.88 12.44 24.96
N VAL A 209 -2.15 12.99 25.94
CA VAL A 209 -0.78 13.51 25.75
C VAL A 209 0.18 12.40 25.30
N ASP A 210 0.00 11.18 25.80
CA ASP A 210 0.86 10.05 25.45
C ASP A 210 0.60 9.57 24.01
N GLY A 211 -0.63 9.71 23.49
CA GLY A 211 -0.97 9.38 22.09
C GLY A 211 -0.19 10.25 21.11
N TRP A 212 -0.12 11.54 21.42
CA TRP A 212 0.68 12.50 20.66
C TRP A 212 2.20 12.26 20.80
N ARG A 213 2.70 11.94 21.99
CA ARG A 213 4.14 11.62 22.20
C ARG A 213 4.59 10.41 21.38
N ALA A 214 3.75 9.39 21.29
CA ALA A 214 4.06 8.19 20.56
C ALA A 214 4.13 8.46 19.03
N LEU A 215 3.28 9.35 18.52
CA LEU A 215 3.33 9.83 17.12
C LEU A 215 4.57 10.66 16.78
N LEU A 216 5.09 11.44 17.73
CA LEU A 216 6.30 12.24 17.54
C LEU A 216 7.56 11.37 17.36
N GLY A 217 7.54 10.13 17.85
CA GLY A 217 8.63 9.16 17.67
C GLY A 217 8.74 8.56 16.26
N GLY A 218 7.72 8.73 15.42
CA GLY A 218 7.64 8.17 14.05
C GLY A 218 7.83 9.19 12.92
N ASP A 219 7.53 8.76 11.68
CA ASP A 219 7.69 9.60 10.48
C ASP A 219 6.65 10.75 10.37
N HIS A 220 5.63 10.78 11.25
CA HIS A 220 4.49 11.71 11.22
C HIS A 220 4.64 12.91 12.19
N HIS A 221 5.88 13.25 12.55
CA HIS A 221 6.25 14.27 13.54
C HIS A 221 5.69 15.69 13.25
N VAL A 222 5.41 16.04 11.98
CA VAL A 222 4.85 17.36 11.63
C VAL A 222 3.35 17.46 11.93
N ASP A 223 2.58 16.43 11.59
CA ASP A 223 1.13 16.39 11.82
C ASP A 223 0.83 16.25 13.33
N ALA A 224 1.69 15.55 14.07
CA ALA A 224 1.63 15.43 15.52
C ALA A 224 1.83 16.76 16.27
N VAL A 225 2.80 17.56 15.83
CA VAL A 225 3.03 18.91 16.37
C VAL A 225 1.86 19.84 16.04
N TRP A 226 1.26 19.69 14.86
CA TRP A 226 0.15 20.52 14.40
C TRP A 226 -1.13 20.31 15.20
N GLY A 227 -1.49 19.07 15.50
CA GLY A 227 -2.69 18.75 16.30
C GLY A 227 -2.57 19.14 17.78
N LEU A 228 -1.36 19.13 18.35
CA LEU A 228 -1.10 19.65 19.70
C LEU A 228 -1.33 21.17 19.80
N VAL A 229 -0.86 21.90 18.79
CA VAL A 229 -0.98 23.35 18.67
C VAL A 229 -2.43 23.79 18.41
N SER A 230 -3.13 23.13 17.49
CA SER A 230 -4.50 23.48 17.10
C SER A 230 -5.50 23.32 18.25
N ARG A 231 -5.24 22.39 19.16
CA ARG A 231 -6.03 22.16 20.39
C ARG A 231 -5.64 23.06 21.56
N GLY A 232 -4.61 23.90 21.37
CA GLY A 232 -4.12 24.82 22.38
C GLY A 232 -3.66 24.13 23.67
N LEU A 233 -3.21 22.88 23.57
CA LEU A 233 -2.55 22.21 24.66
C LEU A 233 -1.13 22.79 24.73
N ASN A 234 -0.81 23.45 25.84
CA ASN A 234 0.42 24.23 26.01
C ASN A 234 1.27 23.62 27.13
N ASP A 235 1.83 22.43 26.92
CA ASP A 235 2.79 21.87 27.86
C ASP A 235 4.22 22.20 27.40
N PRO A 236 4.96 23.07 28.12
CA PRO A 236 6.35 23.42 27.82
C PRO A 236 7.30 22.22 27.74
N SER A 237 6.97 21.10 28.40
CA SER A 237 7.79 19.89 28.42
C SER A 237 7.95 19.24 27.05
N TRP A 238 7.08 19.53 26.09
CA TRP A 238 7.12 18.94 24.74
C TRP A 238 8.23 19.48 23.85
N VAL A 239 8.62 20.73 24.06
CA VAL A 239 9.74 21.34 23.32
C VAL A 239 11.03 21.32 24.15
N ALA A 240 10.90 21.26 25.48
CA ALA A 240 12.00 20.96 26.38
C ALA A 240 12.45 19.49 26.30
N SER A 241 11.59 18.59 25.82
CA SER A 241 11.99 17.26 25.35
C SER A 241 13.17 17.40 24.39
N ALA A 242 14.22 16.62 24.62
CA ALA A 242 15.47 16.70 23.88
C ALA A 242 15.34 16.26 22.40
N ASP A 243 14.15 15.92 21.92
CA ASP A 243 13.93 15.41 20.56
C ASP A 243 14.05 16.53 19.51
N PRO A 244 15.12 16.52 18.67
CA PRO A 244 15.33 17.54 17.64
C PRO A 244 14.25 17.56 16.56
N ARG A 245 13.51 16.46 16.38
CA ARG A 245 12.50 16.32 15.32
C ARG A 245 11.27 17.18 15.57
N VAL A 246 10.89 17.36 16.84
CA VAL A 246 9.80 18.23 17.27
C VAL A 246 10.14 19.70 16.96
N ARG A 247 11.38 20.12 17.24
CA ARG A 247 11.86 21.48 16.96
C ARG A 247 11.93 21.75 15.46
N ALA A 248 12.41 20.77 14.69
CA ALA A 248 12.44 20.85 13.23
C ALA A 248 11.03 20.95 12.60
N ALA A 249 10.01 20.37 13.23
CA ALA A 249 8.62 20.54 12.79
C ALA A 249 8.12 21.98 13.01
N PHE A 250 8.33 22.56 14.20
CA PHE A 250 7.97 23.96 14.46
C PHE A 250 8.73 24.95 13.56
N ALA A 251 10.02 24.72 13.32
CA ALA A 251 10.83 25.57 12.44
C ALA A 251 10.34 25.55 10.99
N ARG A 252 9.90 24.39 10.48
CA ARG A 252 9.35 24.25 9.13
C ARG A 252 7.98 24.94 8.94
N ALA A 253 7.26 25.21 10.03
CA ALA A 253 5.98 25.92 10.00
C ALA A 253 6.14 27.45 9.99
N LEU A 254 7.34 27.97 10.27
CA LEU A 254 7.65 29.39 10.19
C LEU A 254 8.22 29.75 8.81
N PRO A 255 7.96 30.95 8.27
CA PRO A 255 8.66 31.47 7.09
C PRO A 255 10.19 31.43 7.27
N PRO A 256 10.97 31.29 6.18
CA PRO A 256 12.43 31.17 6.27
C PRO A 256 13.14 32.31 7.00
N ASP A 257 12.58 33.52 6.94
CA ASP A 257 13.16 34.75 7.50
C ASP A 257 12.44 35.20 8.79
N ASP A 258 11.74 34.28 9.44
CA ASP A 258 10.96 34.60 10.62
C ASP A 258 11.82 34.65 11.89
N GLU A 259 11.81 35.79 12.58
CA GLU A 259 12.58 36.04 13.80
C GLU A 259 12.34 35.00 14.92
N ARG A 260 11.24 34.23 14.84
CA ARG A 260 10.93 33.16 15.80
C ARG A 260 11.71 31.87 15.57
N HIS A 261 12.46 31.73 14.48
CA HIS A 261 13.44 30.64 14.32
C HIS A 261 14.46 30.67 15.45
N ASP A 262 14.98 31.86 15.78
CA ASP A 262 15.92 32.05 16.89
C ASP A 262 15.25 31.83 18.25
N LEU A 263 13.98 32.22 18.38
CA LEU A 263 13.20 32.01 19.61
C LEU A 263 12.89 30.54 19.87
N LEU A 264 12.74 29.69 18.84
CA LEU A 264 12.60 28.24 19.02
C LEU A 264 13.78 27.61 19.76
N HIS A 265 14.97 28.20 19.65
CA HIS A 265 16.17 27.76 20.36
C HIS A 265 16.28 28.37 21.76
N ARG A 266 15.80 29.59 21.99
CA ARG A 266 16.01 30.36 23.23
C ARG A 266 14.83 30.31 24.21
N ASP A 267 13.61 30.41 23.72
CA ASP A 267 12.37 30.26 24.50
C ASP A 267 11.28 29.56 23.66
N PRO A 268 11.37 28.22 23.57
CA PRO A 268 10.45 27.47 22.74
C PRO A 268 8.99 27.54 23.23
N SER A 269 8.79 27.79 24.53
CA SER A 269 7.47 27.93 25.13
C SER A 269 6.73 29.17 24.62
N ALA A 270 7.45 30.26 24.34
CA ALA A 270 6.88 31.45 23.72
C ALA A 270 6.36 31.18 22.30
N VAL A 271 7.09 30.39 21.52
CA VAL A 271 6.71 30.05 20.13
C VAL A 271 5.48 29.15 20.10
N VAL A 272 5.43 28.12 20.95
CA VAL A 272 4.23 27.26 21.10
C VAL A 272 3.01 28.08 21.50
N ARG A 273 3.13 28.94 22.53
CA ARG A 273 2.02 29.82 22.97
C ARG A 273 1.57 30.78 21.89
N TRP A 274 2.47 31.21 20.99
CA TRP A 274 2.09 32.04 19.86
C TRP A 274 1.28 31.24 18.84
N PHE A 275 1.77 30.07 18.41
CA PHE A 275 1.07 29.20 17.49
C PHE A 275 -0.33 28.80 18.00
N SER A 276 -0.44 28.41 19.27
CA SER A 276 -1.72 28.10 19.91
C SER A 276 -2.70 29.28 19.95
N ARG A 277 -2.20 30.52 20.10
CA ARG A 277 -3.03 31.73 20.05
C ARG A 277 -3.55 32.00 18.64
N GLN A 278 -2.72 31.81 17.62
CA GLN A 278 -3.13 31.99 16.22
C GLN A 278 -4.15 30.94 15.79
N ALA A 279 -3.94 29.68 16.15
CA ALA A 279 -4.90 28.61 15.87
C ALA A 279 -6.27 28.88 16.52
N ARG A 280 -6.29 29.31 17.78
CA ARG A 280 -7.52 29.68 18.50
C ARG A 280 -8.22 30.92 17.93
N ALA A 281 -7.49 31.82 17.27
CA ALA A 281 -8.04 33.01 16.64
C ALA A 281 -8.73 32.71 15.29
N GLY A 282 -8.70 31.46 14.81
CA GLY A 282 -9.27 31.08 13.50
C GLY A 282 -8.48 31.61 12.30
N SER A 283 -7.54 32.53 12.50
CA SER A 283 -6.71 33.16 11.45
C SER A 283 -5.79 32.19 10.71
N PHE A 284 -5.61 30.99 11.27
CA PHE A 284 -4.64 30.02 10.77
C PHE A 284 -5.27 28.89 9.94
N VAL A 285 -6.61 28.75 9.96
CA VAL A 285 -7.34 27.84 9.06
C VAL A 285 -7.29 28.38 7.62
N ASP A 286 -7.22 29.70 7.44
CA ASP A 286 -7.07 30.29 6.10
C ASP A 286 -5.62 30.49 5.69
N ALA A 287 -4.71 30.91 6.57
CA ALA A 287 -3.33 31.16 6.15
C ALA A 287 -2.51 29.88 5.87
N ALA A 288 -2.76 28.77 6.57
CA ALA A 288 -2.09 27.51 6.30
C ALA A 288 -2.74 26.77 5.13
N LEU A 289 -4.07 26.88 4.96
CA LEU A 289 -4.75 26.40 3.76
C LEU A 289 -4.36 27.27 2.56
N GLU A 290 -4.24 28.60 2.64
CA GLU A 290 -3.72 29.47 1.57
C GLU A 290 -2.20 29.35 1.36
N ALA A 291 -1.41 28.96 2.37
CA ALA A 291 0.01 28.68 2.18
C ALA A 291 0.26 27.24 1.66
N ARG A 292 -0.64 26.29 1.92
CA ARG A 292 -0.59 24.90 1.45
C ARG A 292 -1.28 24.76 0.09
N LEU A 293 -2.44 25.38 -0.10
CA LEU A 293 -3.04 25.72 -1.40
C LEU A 293 -2.16 26.70 -2.15
N GLY A 294 -1.43 27.62 -1.53
CA GLY A 294 -0.47 28.50 -2.22
C GLY A 294 0.78 27.75 -2.65
N LYS A 295 1.31 26.83 -1.82
CA LYS A 295 2.40 25.91 -2.21
C LYS A 295 1.95 24.81 -3.19
N HIS A 296 0.66 24.56 -3.36
CA HIS A 296 0.11 23.58 -4.31
C HIS A 296 -0.60 24.23 -5.52
N ALA A 297 -0.97 25.50 -5.45
CA ALA A 297 -1.37 26.35 -6.57
C ALA A 297 -0.14 27.00 -7.22
N LEU A 298 0.99 27.09 -6.50
CA LEU A 298 2.32 27.38 -7.06
C LEU A 298 3.14 26.11 -7.32
N SER A 299 2.61 24.90 -7.12
CA SER A 299 3.11 23.75 -7.88
C SER A 299 2.47 23.76 -9.26
N ASP A 300 2.62 24.88 -9.96
CA ASP A 300 2.67 24.83 -11.40
C ASP A 300 3.70 23.75 -11.75
N ALA A 301 3.37 22.88 -12.69
CA ALA A 301 4.30 21.88 -13.20
C ALA A 301 5.62 22.50 -13.73
N THR A 302 5.66 23.83 -13.87
CA THR A 302 6.89 24.60 -13.91
C THR A 302 7.38 24.92 -12.50
N SER A 303 8.45 24.26 -12.04
CA SER A 303 9.17 24.77 -10.87
C SER A 303 9.46 26.26 -11.05
N ALA A 304 8.82 27.15 -10.29
CA ALA A 304 9.00 28.60 -10.47
C ALA A 304 10.44 29.05 -10.13
N ARG A 305 11.22 28.19 -9.48
CA ARG A 305 12.68 28.31 -9.40
C ARG A 305 13.31 27.28 -10.34
N PRO A 306 14.10 27.72 -11.34
CA PRO A 306 14.95 26.82 -12.10
C PRO A 306 15.91 26.05 -11.17
N PRO A 307 16.42 24.88 -11.58
CA PRO A 307 17.46 24.16 -10.85
C PRO A 307 18.65 25.09 -10.50
N PHE A 308 19.34 24.81 -9.40
CA PHE A 308 20.42 25.64 -8.83
C PHE A 308 21.25 26.39 -9.87
N GLY A 309 21.12 27.72 -9.89
CA GLY A 309 21.93 28.61 -10.73
C GLY A 309 21.38 28.90 -12.13
N LEU A 310 20.28 28.25 -12.55
CA LEU A 310 19.59 28.58 -13.79
C LEU A 310 18.61 29.75 -13.57
N THR A 311 18.47 30.61 -14.57
CA THR A 311 17.47 31.66 -14.65
C THR A 311 16.39 31.28 -15.67
N ALA A 312 15.29 32.04 -15.72
CA ALA A 312 14.28 31.83 -16.75
C ALA A 312 14.85 32.04 -18.18
N ALA A 313 15.91 32.86 -18.32
CA ALA A 313 16.59 33.07 -19.59
C ALA A 313 17.48 31.88 -20.01
N ASP A 314 17.87 31.02 -19.06
CA ASP A 314 18.68 29.82 -19.33
C ASP A 314 17.81 28.60 -19.70
N ARG A 315 16.49 28.73 -19.68
CA ARG A 315 15.59 27.64 -20.08
C ARG A 315 15.58 27.52 -21.60
N PRO A 316 16.00 26.38 -22.17
CA PRO A 316 15.77 26.13 -23.58
C PRO A 316 14.26 26.10 -23.86
N GLU A 317 13.87 26.47 -25.09
CA GLU A 317 12.49 26.35 -25.54
C GLU A 317 12.02 24.90 -25.34
N ALA A 318 10.85 24.73 -24.72
CA ALA A 318 10.35 23.41 -24.41
C ALA A 318 10.14 22.63 -25.72
N PRO A 319 10.75 21.45 -25.89
CA PRO A 319 10.58 20.69 -27.11
C PRO A 319 9.10 20.31 -27.27
N PRO A 320 8.58 20.22 -28.51
CA PRO A 320 7.18 19.89 -28.74
C PRO A 320 6.85 18.54 -28.10
N ARG A 321 5.61 18.43 -27.59
CA ARG A 321 5.08 17.15 -27.11
C ARG A 321 5.13 16.13 -28.25
N VAL A 322 5.51 14.92 -27.91
CA VAL A 322 5.65 13.82 -28.86
C VAL A 322 4.43 12.91 -28.76
N ALA A 323 4.05 12.30 -29.90
CA ALA A 323 2.92 11.38 -30.00
C ALA A 323 3.26 10.02 -29.36
N ALA A 324 3.52 10.03 -28.06
CA ALA A 324 3.83 8.86 -27.24
C ALA A 324 3.09 8.95 -25.90
N ALA A 325 2.90 7.80 -25.28
CA ALA A 325 2.18 7.66 -24.03
C ALA A 325 2.84 6.62 -23.11
N LEU A 326 2.45 6.64 -21.84
CA LEU A 326 2.89 5.67 -20.84
C LEU A 326 1.67 5.00 -20.19
N ALA A 327 1.70 3.69 -20.02
CA ALA A 327 0.73 2.94 -19.26
C ALA A 327 1.38 2.25 -18.06
N LEU A 328 0.81 2.46 -16.87
CA LEU A 328 1.15 1.72 -15.66
C LEU A 328 0.03 0.74 -15.33
N CYS A 329 0.36 -0.56 -15.30
CA CYS A 329 -0.61 -1.62 -15.07
C CYS A 329 -0.53 -2.14 -13.64
N HIS A 330 -1.62 -1.95 -12.88
CA HIS A 330 -1.74 -2.32 -11.47
C HIS A 330 -0.60 -1.78 -10.58
N PRO A 331 -0.23 -0.48 -10.69
CA PRO A 331 0.84 0.08 -9.87
C PRO A 331 0.45 0.02 -8.38
N ARG A 332 1.28 -0.63 -7.54
CA ARG A 332 0.97 -0.76 -6.11
C ARG A 332 1.40 0.44 -5.31
N LEU A 333 2.58 0.99 -5.62
CA LEU A 333 3.16 2.09 -4.85
C LEU A 333 2.90 3.46 -5.49
N ASP A 334 2.29 4.38 -4.75
CA ASP A 334 2.03 5.75 -5.20
C ASP A 334 3.27 6.53 -5.60
N VAL A 335 4.39 6.24 -4.93
CA VAL A 335 5.69 6.85 -5.27
C VAL A 335 6.10 6.47 -6.69
N ASN A 336 5.93 5.20 -7.08
CA ASN A 336 6.29 4.75 -8.43
C ASN A 336 5.37 5.38 -9.47
N LEU A 337 4.07 5.44 -9.19
CA LEU A 337 3.10 6.07 -10.07
C LEU A 337 3.42 7.56 -10.28
N GLY A 338 3.66 8.32 -9.21
CA GLY A 338 4.00 9.74 -9.30
C GLY A 338 5.34 10.00 -9.99
N VAL A 339 6.37 9.20 -9.73
CA VAL A 339 7.68 9.30 -10.41
C VAL A 339 7.55 9.00 -11.91
N ALA A 340 6.75 8.01 -12.27
CA ALA A 340 6.54 7.63 -13.66
C ALA A 340 5.75 8.69 -14.44
N VAL A 341 4.70 9.26 -13.84
CA VAL A 341 3.93 10.40 -14.42
C VAL A 341 4.85 11.61 -14.63
N ARG A 342 5.68 11.95 -13.64
CA ARG A 342 6.68 13.02 -13.75
C ARG A 342 7.72 12.75 -14.84
N SER A 343 8.16 11.49 -14.96
CA SER A 343 9.12 11.09 -15.99
C SER A 343 8.52 11.15 -17.38
N ALA A 344 7.24 10.80 -17.53
CA ALA A 344 6.53 10.89 -18.80
C ALA A 344 6.37 12.35 -19.25
N GLU A 345 5.99 13.24 -18.34
CA GLU A 345 5.92 14.67 -18.64
C GLU A 345 7.29 15.24 -19.01
N ALA A 346 8.33 14.94 -18.22
CA ALA A 346 9.69 15.41 -18.48
C ALA A 346 10.28 14.85 -19.79
N ALA A 347 9.87 13.65 -20.21
CA ALA A 347 10.22 13.08 -21.51
C ALA A 347 9.38 13.65 -22.68
N GLY A 348 8.38 14.47 -22.39
CA GLY A 348 7.54 15.15 -23.38
C GLY A 348 6.39 14.31 -23.94
N LEU A 349 5.98 13.24 -23.24
CA LEU A 349 4.83 12.41 -23.66
C LEU A 349 3.52 13.22 -23.64
N SER A 350 2.53 12.74 -24.39
CA SER A 350 1.23 13.41 -24.53
C SER A 350 0.23 12.99 -23.45
N GLU A 351 0.23 11.72 -23.04
CA GLU A 351 -0.71 11.21 -22.04
C GLU A 351 -0.18 10.01 -21.25
N VAL A 352 -0.83 9.73 -20.11
CA VAL A 352 -0.58 8.58 -19.26
C VAL A 352 -1.87 7.80 -19.04
N PHE A 353 -1.79 6.47 -19.08
CA PHE A 353 -2.84 5.55 -18.71
C PHE A 353 -2.51 4.86 -17.38
N VAL A 354 -3.50 4.80 -16.50
CA VAL A 354 -3.40 4.02 -15.25
C VAL A 354 -4.42 2.89 -15.34
N VAL A 355 -3.94 1.65 -15.33
CA VAL A 355 -4.80 0.47 -15.52
C VAL A 355 -5.00 -0.25 -14.19
N GLY A 356 -6.26 -0.53 -13.84
CA GLY A 356 -6.62 -1.33 -12.67
C GLY A 356 -6.44 -0.61 -11.33
N ARG A 357 -6.37 0.73 -11.33
CA ARG A 357 -6.32 1.59 -10.14
C ARG A 357 -7.14 2.87 -10.37
N ALA A 358 -7.95 3.25 -9.39
CA ALA A 358 -8.86 4.40 -9.50
C ALA A 358 -8.23 5.74 -9.14
N GLU A 359 -7.15 5.75 -8.34
CA GLU A 359 -6.62 6.97 -7.73
C GLU A 359 -5.11 7.16 -7.95
N LEU A 360 -4.72 8.42 -8.15
CA LEU A 360 -3.36 8.93 -8.19
C LEU A 360 -3.15 9.86 -6.99
N LEU A 361 -2.23 9.53 -6.07
CA LEU A 361 -1.84 10.49 -5.02
C LEU A 361 -1.04 11.66 -5.62
N ARG A 362 -1.48 12.89 -5.36
CA ARG A 362 -0.91 14.13 -5.92
C ARG A 362 0.50 14.45 -5.43
N SER A 363 0.82 14.07 -4.19
CA SER A 363 2.09 14.40 -3.53
C SER A 363 3.34 13.93 -4.30
N PRO A 364 3.46 12.65 -4.72
CA PRO A 364 4.61 12.19 -5.51
C PRO A 364 4.60 12.70 -6.97
N ALA A 365 3.43 13.01 -7.54
CA ALA A 365 3.28 13.56 -8.89
C ALA A 365 3.62 15.07 -8.98
N ARG A 366 3.63 15.79 -7.86
CA ARG A 366 4.01 17.22 -7.76
C ARG A 366 3.23 18.14 -8.73
N GLY A 367 1.94 17.87 -8.96
CA GLY A 367 1.10 18.71 -9.83
C GLY A 367 1.28 18.46 -11.32
N THR A 368 2.02 17.42 -11.71
CA THR A 368 2.23 17.04 -13.12
C THR A 368 0.92 16.65 -13.81
N GLU A 369 -0.04 16.12 -13.04
CA GLU A 369 -1.39 15.82 -13.49
C GLU A 369 -2.16 17.05 -14.00
N ASN A 370 -1.73 18.27 -13.65
CA ASN A 370 -2.33 19.51 -14.15
C ASN A 370 -1.88 19.87 -15.58
N VAL A 371 -0.78 19.27 -16.06
CA VAL A 371 -0.22 19.57 -17.39
C VAL A 371 -0.11 18.36 -18.31
N LEU A 372 -0.27 17.15 -17.78
CA LEU A 372 -0.27 15.89 -18.53
C LEU A 372 -1.62 15.20 -18.36
N THR A 373 -2.23 14.77 -19.46
CA THR A 373 -3.50 14.05 -19.41
C THR A 373 -3.30 12.67 -18.80
N VAL A 374 -4.01 12.37 -17.70
CA VAL A 374 -4.01 11.06 -17.05
C VAL A 374 -5.39 10.41 -17.21
N THR A 375 -5.43 9.23 -17.82
CA THR A 375 -6.67 8.47 -18.05
C THR A 375 -6.66 7.16 -17.27
N HIS A 376 -7.69 6.93 -16.47
CA HIS A 376 -7.86 5.68 -15.73
C HIS A 376 -8.65 4.66 -16.55
N LEU A 377 -8.14 3.43 -16.63
CA LEU A 377 -8.75 2.32 -17.34
C LEU A 377 -8.94 1.14 -16.40
N GLN A 378 -10.03 0.40 -16.58
CA GLN A 378 -10.40 -0.70 -15.68
C GLN A 378 -9.44 -1.88 -15.78
N ASP A 379 -9.02 -2.25 -17.00
CA ASP A 379 -8.26 -3.47 -17.24
C ASP A 379 -7.35 -3.39 -18.48
N ALA A 380 -6.55 -4.44 -18.67
CA ALA A 380 -5.68 -4.59 -19.83
C ALA A 380 -6.42 -4.55 -21.17
N ALA A 381 -7.65 -5.08 -21.22
CA ALA A 381 -8.44 -5.09 -22.45
C ALA A 381 -8.90 -3.67 -22.84
N ALA A 382 -9.24 -2.84 -21.86
CA ALA A 382 -9.54 -1.43 -22.04
C ALA A 382 -8.31 -0.66 -22.56
N LEU A 383 -7.12 -0.95 -22.04
CA LEU A 383 -5.87 -0.35 -22.54
C LEU A 383 -5.61 -0.72 -24.01
N ILE A 384 -5.75 -2.00 -24.38
CA ILE A 384 -5.56 -2.45 -25.77
C ILE A 384 -6.54 -1.75 -26.71
N ARG A 385 -7.84 -1.69 -26.34
CA ARG A 385 -8.85 -0.98 -27.14
C ARG A 385 -8.51 0.51 -27.27
N ARG A 386 -8.04 1.14 -26.19
CA ARG A 386 -7.68 2.56 -26.18
C ARG A 386 -6.46 2.83 -27.05
N ALA A 387 -5.44 1.97 -26.99
CA ALA A 387 -4.25 2.06 -27.82
C ALA A 387 -4.59 1.97 -29.31
N HIS A 388 -5.41 0.99 -29.70
CA HIS A 388 -5.90 0.87 -31.08
C HIS A 388 -6.70 2.10 -31.53
N ALA A 389 -7.58 2.63 -30.69
CA ALA A 389 -8.40 3.80 -31.03
C ALA A 389 -7.58 5.08 -31.22
N LEU A 390 -6.40 5.17 -30.59
CA LEU A 390 -5.50 6.32 -30.65
C LEU A 390 -4.26 6.09 -31.52
N ASP A 391 -4.21 4.97 -32.24
CA ASP A 391 -3.09 4.58 -33.09
C ASP A 391 -1.75 4.57 -32.33
N TYR A 392 -1.76 3.97 -31.13
CA TYR A 392 -0.57 3.71 -30.32
C TYR A 392 -0.10 2.27 -30.49
N GLN A 393 1.22 2.08 -30.51
CA GLN A 393 1.89 0.79 -30.59
C GLN A 393 2.50 0.42 -29.24
N LEU A 394 2.16 -0.77 -28.72
CA LEU A 394 2.53 -1.20 -27.37
C LEU A 394 4.01 -1.58 -27.31
N VAL A 395 4.78 -0.79 -26.56
CA VAL A 395 6.17 -1.09 -26.19
C VAL A 395 6.18 -1.58 -24.74
N VAL A 396 6.19 -2.89 -24.56
CA VAL A 396 6.16 -3.53 -23.24
C VAL A 396 7.57 -3.61 -22.67
N ILE A 397 7.79 -2.95 -21.53
CA ILE A 397 9.08 -2.98 -20.81
C ILE A 397 9.01 -4.12 -19.80
N GLN A 398 9.61 -5.25 -20.14
CA GLN A 398 9.59 -6.47 -19.32
C GLN A 398 10.76 -7.39 -19.70
N GLN A 399 11.42 -7.97 -18.71
CA GLN A 399 12.42 -9.02 -18.93
C GLN A 399 11.73 -10.31 -19.37
N THR A 400 11.98 -10.73 -20.61
CA THR A 400 11.50 -11.99 -21.17
C THR A 400 12.54 -12.53 -22.16
N PRO A 401 12.58 -13.84 -22.45
CA PRO A 401 13.47 -14.38 -23.47
C PRO A 401 13.26 -13.80 -24.89
N LEU A 402 12.14 -13.11 -25.12
CA LEU A 402 11.79 -12.48 -26.40
C LEU A 402 12.08 -10.98 -26.43
N SER A 403 12.53 -10.40 -25.31
CA SER A 403 12.73 -8.96 -25.18
C SER A 403 14.05 -8.54 -25.83
N ALA A 404 14.01 -7.46 -26.63
CA ALA A 404 15.21 -6.83 -27.13
C ALA A 404 15.83 -5.91 -26.06
N PRO A 405 17.16 -5.81 -25.96
CA PRO A 405 17.79 -4.78 -25.14
C PRO A 405 17.29 -3.39 -25.54
N TYR A 406 16.81 -2.60 -24.58
CA TYR A 406 16.12 -1.32 -24.85
C TYR A 406 16.94 -0.34 -25.71
N HIS A 407 18.27 -0.40 -25.62
CA HIS A 407 19.19 0.47 -26.35
C HIS A 407 19.56 -0.02 -27.76
N GLN A 408 19.05 -1.19 -28.16
CA GLN A 408 19.24 -1.80 -29.48
C GLN A 408 17.90 -1.99 -30.20
N ALA A 409 16.79 -1.63 -29.56
CA ALA A 409 15.46 -1.83 -30.11
C ALA A 409 15.08 -0.71 -31.09
N GLU A 410 14.38 -1.08 -32.16
CA GLU A 410 13.77 -0.14 -33.09
C GLU A 410 12.37 0.23 -32.57
N TYR A 411 12.23 1.45 -32.06
CA TYR A 411 10.96 1.90 -31.48
C TYR A 411 9.95 2.28 -32.56
N PRO A 412 8.65 1.99 -32.35
CA PRO A 412 7.60 2.41 -33.26
C PRO A 412 7.42 3.94 -33.23
N PRO A 413 6.79 4.54 -34.26
CA PRO A 413 6.60 5.99 -34.36
C PRO A 413 5.69 6.57 -33.28
N ARG A 414 4.71 5.79 -32.77
CA ARG A 414 3.78 6.22 -31.71
C ARG A 414 3.80 5.24 -30.55
N PRO A 415 4.89 5.20 -29.74
CA PRO A 415 5.02 4.21 -28.68
C PRO A 415 4.09 4.52 -27.51
N LEU A 416 3.36 3.50 -27.07
CA LEU A 416 2.76 3.42 -25.76
C LEU A 416 3.65 2.52 -24.90
N PHE A 417 4.47 3.13 -24.05
CA PHE A 417 5.33 2.39 -23.12
C PHE A 417 4.46 1.75 -22.04
N VAL A 418 4.59 0.45 -21.83
CA VAL A 418 3.78 -0.30 -20.87
C VAL A 418 4.69 -0.89 -19.80
N VAL A 419 4.42 -0.53 -18.54
CA VAL A 419 5.05 -1.12 -17.36
C VAL A 419 4.01 -1.78 -16.47
N GLY A 420 4.46 -2.79 -15.71
CA GLY A 420 3.59 -3.65 -14.92
C GLY A 420 3.67 -3.43 -13.41
N ALA A 421 3.04 -4.32 -12.65
CA ALA A 421 3.13 -4.31 -11.19
C ALA A 421 4.55 -4.71 -10.73
N GLU A 422 4.95 -4.23 -9.55
CA GLU A 422 6.32 -4.41 -9.02
C GLU A 422 6.75 -5.87 -8.84
N ASP A 423 5.81 -6.79 -8.63
CA ASP A 423 6.07 -8.21 -8.38
C ASP A 423 5.56 -9.14 -9.49
N GLU A 424 4.45 -8.78 -10.14
CA GLU A 424 3.82 -9.60 -11.19
C GLU A 424 4.22 -9.19 -12.61
N GLY A 425 4.82 -8.00 -12.76
CA GLY A 425 5.18 -7.42 -14.04
C GLY A 425 3.96 -7.10 -14.91
N VAL A 426 4.17 -7.04 -16.23
CA VAL A 426 3.11 -6.62 -17.18
C VAL A 426 2.13 -7.77 -17.41
N PRO A 427 0.80 -7.57 -17.27
CA PRO A 427 -0.20 -8.64 -17.48
C PRO A 427 -0.06 -9.40 -18.80
N GLN A 428 -0.32 -10.71 -18.78
CA GLN A 428 -0.17 -11.58 -19.96
C GLN A 428 -0.90 -11.09 -21.22
N PRO A 429 -2.15 -10.57 -21.17
CA PRO A 429 -2.82 -10.05 -22.35
C PRO A 429 -2.05 -8.91 -23.04
N LEU A 430 -1.41 -8.03 -22.27
CA LEU A 430 -0.62 -6.92 -22.79
C LEU A 430 0.70 -7.39 -23.39
N ARG A 431 1.35 -8.39 -22.77
CA ARG A 431 2.56 -9.01 -23.34
C ARG A 431 2.29 -9.70 -24.68
N ARG A 432 1.10 -10.28 -24.85
CA ARG A 432 0.67 -10.92 -26.11
C ARG A 432 0.28 -9.91 -27.19
N ALA A 433 -0.21 -8.74 -26.79
CA ALA A 433 -0.58 -7.65 -27.68
C ALA A 433 0.58 -6.66 -27.93
N ALA A 434 1.77 -6.95 -27.41
CA ALA A 434 2.93 -6.08 -27.54
C ALA A 434 3.40 -6.03 -29.01
N ASP A 435 3.57 -4.84 -29.55
CA ASP A 435 4.23 -4.62 -30.84
C ASP A 435 5.75 -4.74 -30.68
N LEU A 436 6.27 -4.39 -29.50
CA LEU A 436 7.67 -4.50 -29.14
C LEU A 436 7.82 -4.88 -27.66
N LEU A 437 8.68 -5.86 -27.38
CA LEU A 437 9.12 -6.22 -26.04
C LEU A 437 10.55 -5.72 -25.84
N VAL A 438 10.77 -4.90 -24.81
CA VAL A 438 12.10 -4.40 -24.46
C VAL A 438 12.47 -4.74 -23.02
N GLU A 439 13.76 -4.94 -22.78
CA GLU A 439 14.32 -5.13 -21.45
C GLU A 439 15.52 -4.23 -21.17
N ILE A 440 15.79 -3.97 -19.89
CA ILE A 440 17.02 -3.31 -19.44
C ILE A 440 17.98 -4.39 -18.95
N PRO A 441 19.11 -4.62 -19.64
CA PRO A 441 20.09 -5.61 -19.21
C PRO A 441 20.56 -5.34 -17.77
N GLN A 442 20.54 -6.39 -16.94
CA GLN A 442 21.03 -6.35 -15.56
C GLN A 442 22.45 -6.91 -15.49
N TYR A 443 23.35 -6.20 -14.82
CA TYR A 443 24.75 -6.61 -14.65
C TYR A 443 25.10 -6.99 -13.20
N GLY A 444 24.11 -6.92 -12.31
CA GLY A 444 24.25 -7.22 -10.87
C GLY A 444 23.49 -8.48 -10.46
N LEU A 445 23.37 -8.68 -9.14
CA LEU A 445 22.71 -9.84 -8.53
C LEU A 445 21.20 -9.65 -8.31
N ILE A 446 20.66 -8.46 -8.56
CA ILE A 446 19.23 -8.17 -8.42
C ILE A 446 18.52 -8.48 -9.73
N ASP A 447 17.30 -9.02 -9.62
CA ASP A 447 16.58 -9.55 -10.77
C ASP A 447 15.95 -8.46 -11.64
N SER A 448 15.66 -7.28 -11.07
CA SER A 448 14.97 -6.20 -11.80
C SER A 448 15.26 -4.81 -11.21
N LEU A 449 14.97 -3.78 -12.00
CA LEU A 449 14.93 -2.39 -11.55
C LEU A 449 13.56 -2.02 -10.95
N ASN A 450 13.53 -0.92 -10.21
CA ASN A 450 12.28 -0.26 -9.85
C ASN A 450 11.47 0.08 -11.12
N VAL A 451 10.16 -0.16 -11.10
CA VAL A 451 9.28 0.00 -12.28
C VAL A 451 9.27 1.42 -12.85
N ALA A 452 9.26 2.44 -11.99
CA ALA A 452 9.27 3.83 -12.43
C ALA A 452 10.64 4.19 -13.03
N ALA A 453 11.73 3.74 -12.40
CA ALA A 453 13.08 3.92 -12.94
C ALA A 453 13.25 3.22 -14.30
N ALA A 454 12.71 2.01 -14.46
CA ALA A 454 12.75 1.29 -15.73
C ALA A 454 12.00 2.07 -16.83
N ALA A 455 10.79 2.59 -16.52
CA ALA A 455 10.07 3.46 -17.43
C ALA A 455 10.89 4.71 -17.80
N THR A 456 11.48 5.40 -16.80
CA THR A 456 12.29 6.59 -17.01
C THR A 456 13.47 6.32 -17.95
N VAL A 457 14.22 5.23 -17.72
CA VAL A 457 15.39 4.87 -18.55
C VAL A 457 15.00 4.67 -20.01
N VAL A 458 13.94 3.88 -20.25
CA VAL A 458 13.50 3.57 -21.62
C VAL A 458 12.94 4.81 -22.32
N MET A 459 12.08 5.59 -21.65
CA MET A 459 11.49 6.80 -22.23
C MET A 459 12.55 7.85 -22.58
N PHE A 460 13.51 8.11 -21.70
CA PHE A 460 14.56 9.09 -21.97
C PHE A 460 15.54 8.61 -23.04
N HIS A 461 15.85 7.32 -23.07
CA HIS A 461 16.64 6.75 -24.16
C HIS A 461 15.90 6.93 -25.50
N TRP A 462 14.64 6.52 -25.60
CA TRP A 462 13.85 6.73 -26.81
C TRP A 462 13.82 8.21 -27.22
N ARG A 463 13.62 9.12 -26.25
CA ARG A 463 13.52 10.56 -26.52
C ARG A 463 14.77 11.17 -27.13
N THR A 464 15.96 10.65 -26.84
CA THR A 464 17.22 11.15 -27.42
C THR A 464 17.47 10.66 -28.86
N HIS A 465 16.61 9.79 -29.41
CA HIS A 465 16.79 9.16 -30.71
C HIS A 465 15.68 9.52 -31.72
N ILE A 466 14.87 10.53 -31.43
CA ILE A 466 13.76 11.02 -32.29
C ILE A 466 13.85 12.51 -32.60
#